data_AF-A0A4Q8U3F2-F1
#
_entry.id   AF-A0A4Q8U3F2-F1
#
_cell.length_a   1.000
_cell.length_b   1.000
_cell.length_c   1.000
_cell.angle_alpha   90.00
_cell.angle_beta   90.00
_cell.angle_gamma   90.00
#
_symmetry.space_group_name_H-M   'P 1'
#
loop_
_entity.id
_entity.type
_entity.pdbx_description
1 polymer ?
#
loop_
_entity_poly.entity_id
_entity_poly.type
_entity_poly.pdbx_seq_one_letter_code
_entity_poly.pdbx_strand_id
1 'polypeptide(L)'
;MMPIALLLGMPRAATTFLYHHFDSHPDIYVPYRRKTNFFSLHYNRYSPDWFFDHFSKVESAQVVVDTETIGFVDKTIDVIGNIDKVLDKQAKFILCVREPGEWLYSLYSQVMTFDKKRNDI
;
A
#
# COMPACT_ATOMS: atom_id res chain seq x y z
N MET A 1 -20.35 3.39 5.38
CA MET A 1 -19.17 3.29 4.50
C MET A 1 -17.94 3.40 5.38
N MET A 2 -16.95 2.54 5.19
CA MET A 2 -15.75 2.47 6.04
C MET A 2 -14.74 3.56 5.63
N PRO A 3 -14.23 4.39 6.56
CA PRO A 3 -13.21 5.37 6.24
C PRO A 3 -11.89 4.66 5.90
N ILE A 4 -11.34 4.99 4.73
CA ILE A 4 -10.11 4.38 4.21
C ILE A 4 -9.04 5.45 4.00
N ALA A 5 -7.83 5.15 4.44
CA ALA A 5 -6.62 5.84 4.03
C ALA A 5 -5.67 4.88 3.29
N LEU A 6 -5.05 5.36 2.23
CA LEU A 6 -4.04 4.61 1.49
C LEU A 6 -2.66 5.20 1.71
N LEU A 7 -1.73 4.38 2.21
CA LEU A 7 -0.31 4.68 2.24
C LEU A 7 0.28 4.39 0.85
N LEU A 8 0.32 5.42 0.01
CA LEU A 8 0.66 5.32 -1.42
C LEU A 8 2.16 5.21 -1.71
N GLY A 9 3.00 5.31 -0.68
CA GLY A 9 4.43 5.27 -0.86
C GLY A 9 5.20 6.22 0.04
N MET A 10 6.47 6.43 -0.27
CA MET A 10 7.22 5.68 -1.30
C MET A 10 7.78 4.37 -0.75
N PRO A 11 8.02 3.33 -1.56
CA PRO A 11 8.73 2.15 -1.08
C PRO A 11 10.08 2.59 -0.50
N ARG A 12 10.60 1.91 0.54
CA ARG A 12 11.85 2.30 1.22
C ARG A 12 11.82 3.63 2.00
N ALA A 13 10.66 4.24 2.16
CA ALA A 13 10.43 5.34 3.10
C ALA A 13 9.58 4.85 4.30
N ALA A 14 10.11 3.90 5.07
CA ALA A 14 9.52 3.46 6.35
C ALA A 14 8.05 2.95 6.33
N THR A 15 7.49 2.57 5.17
CA THR A 15 6.10 2.08 5.09
C THR A 15 5.83 0.83 5.93
N THR A 16 6.84 0.00 6.16
CA THR A 16 6.76 -1.14 7.11
C THR A 16 6.65 -0.68 8.57
N PHE A 17 7.43 0.32 8.96
CA PHE A 17 7.36 0.88 10.30
C PHE A 17 5.97 1.50 10.55
N LEU A 18 5.46 2.28 9.58
CA LEU A 18 4.12 2.86 9.65
C LEU A 18 3.03 1.79 9.77
N TYR A 19 3.10 0.70 8.99
CA TYR A 19 2.16 -0.41 9.11
C TYR A 19 2.09 -0.95 10.54
N HIS A 20 3.23 -1.24 11.17
CA HIS A 20 3.25 -1.76 12.54
C HIS A 20 2.79 -0.73 13.57
N HIS A 21 3.07 0.55 13.34
CA HIS A 21 2.59 1.60 14.24
C HIS A 21 1.07 1.77 14.14
N PHE A 22 0.51 1.71 12.93
CA PHE A 22 -0.93 1.71 12.71
C PHE A 22 -1.62 0.50 13.31
N ASP A 23 -1.04 -0.69 13.14
CA ASP A 23 -1.54 -1.95 13.74
C ASP A 23 -1.61 -1.89 15.28
N SER A 24 -0.75 -1.09 15.90
CA SER A 24 -0.74 -0.89 17.36
C SER A 24 -1.79 0.11 17.87
N HIS A 25 -2.46 0.85 16.98
CA HIS A 25 -3.39 1.91 17.37
C HIS A 25 -4.83 1.38 17.42
N PRO A 26 -5.58 1.53 18.52
CA PRO A 26 -6.91 0.93 18.68
C PRO A 26 -7.93 1.41 17.63
N ASP A 27 -7.82 2.67 17.20
CA ASP A 27 -8.75 3.25 16.20
C ASP A 27 -8.34 3.00 14.74
N ILE A 28 -7.30 2.20 14.48
CA ILE A 28 -6.84 1.91 13.12
C ILE A 28 -6.88 0.41 12.88
N TYR A 29 -7.48 0.02 11.76
CA TYR A 29 -7.45 -1.34 11.26
C TYR A 29 -6.51 -1.41 10.06
N VAL A 30 -5.56 -2.35 10.08
CA VAL A 30 -4.73 -2.70 8.93
C VAL A 30 -5.00 -4.15 8.52
N PRO A 31 -4.90 -4.49 7.22
CA PRO A 31 -5.10 -5.86 6.79
C PRO A 31 -3.94 -6.74 7.29
N TYR A 32 -4.25 -7.96 7.74
CA TYR A 32 -3.24 -8.94 8.16
C TYR A 32 -2.20 -9.19 7.06
N ARG A 33 -2.66 -9.34 5.81
CA ARG A 33 -1.77 -9.35 4.66
C ARG A 33 -1.34 -7.92 4.37
N ARG A 34 -0.18 -7.54 4.90
CA ARG A 34 0.45 -6.25 4.62
C ARG A 34 0.56 -6.01 3.11
N LYS A 35 -0.02 -4.90 2.65
CA LYS A 35 -0.16 -4.49 1.24
C LYS A 35 -1.08 -5.42 0.45
N THR A 36 -2.35 -5.03 0.29
CA THR A 36 -3.22 -5.75 -0.66
C THR A 36 -2.70 -5.61 -2.09
N ASN A 37 -2.07 -4.48 -2.42
CA ASN A 37 -1.68 -4.08 -3.78
C ASN A 37 -2.84 -4.22 -4.79
N PHE A 38 -4.08 -4.01 -4.33
CA PHE A 38 -5.26 -4.20 -5.17
C PHE A 38 -5.21 -3.31 -6.41
N PHE A 39 -5.04 -2.01 -6.20
CA PHE A 39 -5.09 -1.00 -7.27
C PHE A 39 -3.96 -1.12 -8.28
N SER A 40 -2.81 -1.71 -7.90
CA SER A 40 -1.68 -1.90 -8.80
C SER A 40 -1.62 -3.28 -9.46
N LEU A 41 -1.79 -4.36 -8.70
CA LEU A 41 -1.52 -5.73 -9.19
C LEU A 41 -2.77 -6.57 -9.44
N HIS A 42 -3.90 -6.22 -8.83
CA HIS A 42 -5.05 -7.11 -8.76
C HIS A 42 -6.34 -6.51 -9.28
N TYR A 43 -6.36 -5.22 -9.60
CA TYR A 43 -7.52 -4.48 -10.06
C TYR A 43 -8.19 -5.13 -11.29
N ASN A 44 -7.39 -5.61 -12.25
CA ASN A 44 -7.90 -6.27 -13.46
C ASN A 44 -8.22 -7.76 -13.27
N ARG A 45 -7.94 -8.33 -12.10
CA ARG A 45 -8.11 -9.76 -11.82
C ARG A 45 -9.28 -10.05 -10.89
N TYR A 46 -9.54 -9.18 -9.93
CA TYR A 46 -10.58 -9.37 -8.92
C TYR A 46 -11.54 -8.19 -8.88
N SER A 47 -12.77 -8.44 -8.44
CA SER A 47 -13.73 -7.36 -8.17
C SER A 47 -13.27 -6.53 -6.96
N PRO A 48 -13.81 -5.31 -6.79
CA PRO A 48 -13.60 -4.51 -5.59
C PRO A 48 -13.94 -5.22 -4.28
N ASP A 49 -14.90 -6.16 -4.28
CA ASP A 49 -15.26 -6.92 -3.08
C ASP A 49 -14.06 -7.69 -2.51
N TRP A 50 -13.19 -8.23 -3.37
CA TRP A 50 -11.96 -8.89 -2.95
C TRP A 50 -11.06 -7.96 -2.14
N PHE A 51 -11.00 -6.68 -2.48
CA PHE A 51 -10.26 -5.69 -1.69
C PHE A 51 -10.94 -5.46 -0.34
N PHE A 52 -12.27 -5.27 -0.32
CA PHE A 52 -13.01 -5.01 0.90
C PHE A 52 -13.02 -6.20 1.89
N ASP A 53 -12.95 -7.43 1.39
CA ASP A 53 -12.90 -8.65 2.21
C ASP A 53 -11.69 -8.69 3.17
N HIS A 54 -10.59 -8.01 2.81
CA HIS A 54 -9.41 -7.87 3.67
C HIS A 54 -9.70 -7.08 4.96
N PHE A 55 -10.81 -6.33 4.99
CA PHE A 55 -11.24 -5.48 6.09
C PHE A 55 -12.56 -5.95 6.74
N SER A 56 -12.97 -7.20 6.50
CA SER A 56 -14.20 -7.80 7.05
C SER A 56 -14.29 -7.81 8.58
N LYS A 57 -13.16 -7.61 9.28
CA LYS A 57 -13.08 -7.57 10.75
C LYS A 57 -12.97 -6.16 11.33
N VAL A 58 -13.13 -5.12 10.52
CA VAL A 58 -13.11 -3.73 10.97
C VAL A 58 -14.24 -3.47 11.96
N GLU A 59 -13.96 -2.72 13.03
CA GLU A 59 -14.99 -2.23 13.95
C GLU A 59 -15.53 -0.86 13.50
N SER A 60 -16.76 -0.50 13.90
CA SER A 60 -17.47 0.65 13.34
C SER A 60 -16.78 2.01 13.55
N ALA A 61 -15.91 2.13 14.56
CA ALA A 61 -15.17 3.35 14.88
C ALA A 61 -13.77 3.43 14.24
N GLN A 62 -13.29 2.35 13.60
CA GLN A 62 -11.93 2.28 13.10
C GLN A 62 -11.77 2.89 11.70
N VAL A 63 -10.58 3.45 11.46
CA VAL A 63 -10.13 3.83 10.12
C VAL A 63 -9.30 2.70 9.52
N VAL A 64 -9.61 2.31 8.29
CA VAL A 64 -8.78 1.35 7.56
C VAL A 64 -7.58 2.04 6.95
N VAL A 65 -6.41 1.42 7.14
CA VAL A 65 -5.20 1.80 6.42
C VAL A 65 -4.67 0.61 5.63
N ASP A 66 -4.62 0.74 4.31
CA ASP A 66 -3.88 -0.19 3.45
C ASP A 66 -2.68 0.51 2.81
N THR A 67 -1.71 -0.29 2.36
CA THR A 67 -0.46 0.17 1.77
C THR A 67 -0.37 -0.24 0.31
N GLU A 68 -0.16 0.72 -0.57
CA GLU A 68 -0.02 0.55 -2.02
C GLU A 68 1.22 1.32 -2.46
N THR A 69 2.33 0.64 -2.75
CA THR A 69 3.60 1.34 -3.06
C THR A 69 4.06 1.17 -4.50
N ILE A 70 3.40 0.31 -5.28
CA ILE A 70 3.87 -0.10 -6.61
C ILE A 70 3.59 1.01 -7.63
N GLY A 71 2.39 1.60 -7.60
CA GLY A 71 2.08 2.76 -8.45
C GLY A 71 2.95 4.00 -8.21
N PHE A 72 3.71 4.02 -7.11
CA PHE A 72 4.70 5.07 -6.89
C PHE A 72 5.89 4.95 -7.85
N VAL A 73 6.37 3.73 -8.10
CA VAL A 73 7.55 3.45 -8.92
C VAL A 73 7.21 3.06 -10.36
N ASP A 74 6.08 2.41 -10.58
CA ASP A 74 5.61 2.04 -11.91
C ASP A 74 4.48 2.96 -12.36
N LYS A 75 4.81 3.91 -13.25
CA LYS A 75 3.87 4.88 -13.80
C LYS A 75 3.06 4.36 -14.98
N THR A 76 3.32 3.13 -15.43
CA THR A 76 2.49 2.49 -16.47
C THR A 76 1.16 1.99 -15.92
N ILE A 77 1.04 1.90 -14.59
CA ILE A 77 -0.16 1.43 -13.89
C ILE A 77 -1.00 2.64 -13.43
N ASP A 78 -2.26 2.71 -13.88
CA ASP A 78 -3.22 3.74 -13.51
C ASP A 78 -3.84 3.52 -12.11
N VAL A 79 -2.99 3.55 -11.08
CA VAL A 79 -3.43 3.35 -9.68
C VAL A 79 -4.43 4.42 -9.26
N ILE A 80 -4.26 5.66 -9.68
CA ILE A 80 -5.15 6.77 -9.31
C ILE A 80 -6.53 6.60 -9.95
N GLY A 81 -6.60 6.29 -11.25
CA GLY A 81 -7.87 6.03 -11.91
C GLY A 81 -8.56 4.78 -11.38
N ASN A 82 -7.80 3.75 -10.96
CA ASN A 82 -8.35 2.57 -10.31
C ASN A 82 -8.92 2.88 -8.92
N ILE A 83 -8.25 3.72 -8.13
CA ILE A 83 -8.74 4.21 -6.84
C ILE A 83 -10.04 5.00 -7.03
N ASP A 84 -10.07 5.92 -7.99
CA ASP A 84 -11.21 6.81 -8.24
C ASP A 84 -12.49 6.06 -8.65
N LYS A 85 -12.35 4.85 -9.20
CA LYS A 85 -13.47 3.99 -9.59
C LYS A 85 -14.04 3.16 -8.43
N VAL A 86 -13.32 3.04 -7.32
CA VAL A 86 -13.61 2.07 -6.25
C VAL A 86 -13.81 2.73 -4.89
N LEU A 87 -13.03 3.77 -4.57
CA LEU A 87 -13.07 4.41 -3.27
C LEU A 87 -13.92 5.68 -3.27
N ASP A 88 -14.48 6.00 -2.11
CA ASP A 88 -15.18 7.27 -1.87
C ASP A 88 -14.23 8.47 -2.01
N LYS A 89 -14.77 9.65 -2.35
CA LYS A 89 -14.01 10.90 -2.43
C LYS A 89 -13.47 11.38 -1.07
N GLN A 90 -13.95 10.81 0.03
CA GLN A 90 -13.41 11.03 1.38
C GLN A 90 -12.19 10.17 1.71
N ALA A 91 -11.79 9.25 0.82
CA ALA A 91 -10.57 8.47 1.03
C ALA A 91 -9.36 9.40 1.20
N LYS A 92 -8.52 9.09 2.18
CA LYS A 92 -7.31 9.89 2.48
C LYS A 92 -6.08 9.22 1.89
N PHE A 93 -5.07 10.03 1.60
CA PHE A 93 -3.80 9.54 1.07
C PHE A 93 -2.66 9.94 2.00
N ILE A 94 -1.81 8.97 2.32
CA ILE A 94 -0.61 9.16 3.13
C ILE A 94 0.60 8.94 2.22
N LEU A 95 1.51 9.89 2.21
CA LEU A 95 2.80 9.78 1.54
C LEU A 95 3.92 9.93 2.57
N CYS A 96 4.65 8.85 2.80
CA CYS A 96 5.89 8.90 3.56
C CYS A 96 7.05 9.16 2.62
N VAL A 97 7.78 10.24 2.88
CA VAL A 97 8.92 10.68 2.07
C VAL A 97 10.23 10.48 2.83
N ARG A 98 11.32 10.47 2.07
CA ARG A 98 12.71 10.33 2.51
C ARG A 98 13.54 11.22 1.58
N GLU A 99 14.69 11.67 2.06
CA GLU A 99 15.66 12.38 1.22
C GLU A 99 15.88 11.60 -0.10
N PRO A 100 15.77 12.25 -1.27
CA PRO A 100 15.77 11.57 -2.58
C PRO A 100 17.00 10.70 -2.88
N GLY A 101 18.21 11.17 -2.57
CA GLY A 101 19.44 10.40 -2.82
C GLY A 101 19.51 9.12 -1.99
N GLU A 102 19.19 9.25 -0.71
CA GLU A 102 19.08 8.16 0.27
C GLU A 102 17.97 7.17 -0.10
N TRP A 103 16.85 7.67 -0.60
CA TRP A 103 15.76 6.84 -1.10
C TRP A 103 16.20 6.02 -2.31
N LEU A 104 16.81 6.67 -3.31
CA LEU A 104 17.30 6.01 -4.52
C LEU A 104 18.31 4.91 -4.19
N TYR A 105 19.29 5.21 -3.33
CA TYR A 105 20.28 4.22 -2.88
C TYR A 105 19.63 3.03 -2.18
N SER A 106 18.67 3.29 -1.28
CA SER A 106 17.96 2.24 -0.55
C SER A 106 17.06 1.38 -1.45
N LEU A 107 16.43 1.98 -2.45
CA LEU A 107 15.61 1.26 -3.45
C LEU A 107 16.49 0.41 -4.36
N TYR A 108 17.56 0.99 -4.92
CA TYR A 108 18.53 0.25 -5.74
C TYR A 108 19.11 -0.94 -4.96
N SER A 109 19.56 -0.72 -3.73
CA SER A 109 20.11 -1.78 -2.88
C SER A 109 19.11 -2.91 -2.65
N GLN A 110 17.82 -2.60 -2.47
CA GLN A 110 16.78 -3.63 -2.36
C GLN A 110 16.62 -4.40 -3.67
N VAL A 111 16.51 -3.72 -4.81
CA VAL A 111 16.32 -4.35 -6.12
C VAL A 111 17.44 -5.33 -6.43
N MET A 112 18.69 -4.94 -6.18
CA MET A 112 19.87 -5.79 -6.40
C MET A 112 19.86 -7.10 -5.61
N THR A 113 19.14 -7.18 -4.47
CA THR A 113 19.01 -8.44 -3.72
C THR A 113 18.11 -9.46 -4.41
N PHE A 114 17.18 -9.01 -5.26
CA PHE A 114 16.33 -9.91 -6.04
C PHE A 114 17.08 -10.49 -7.25
N ASP A 115 17.94 -9.69 -7.88
CA ASP A 115 18.75 -10.14 -9.02
C ASP A 115 19.76 -11.21 -8.62
N LYS A 116 20.42 -11.05 -7.46
CA LYS A 116 21.34 -12.07 -6.93
C LYS A 116 20.63 -13.42 -6.74
N LYS A 117 19.47 -13.42 -6.08
CA LYS A 117 18.68 -14.63 -5.86
C LYS A 117 18.22 -15.30 -7.15
N ARG A 118 18.03 -14.56 -8.24
CA ARG A 118 17.63 -15.13 -9.54
C ARG A 118 18.78 -15.84 -10.26
N ASN A 119 20.03 -15.45 -9.99
CA ASN A 119 21.22 -16.06 -10.58
C ASN A 119 21.76 -17.26 -9.77
N ASP A 120 21.23 -17.48 -8.57
CA ASP A 120 21.61 -18.57 -7.66
C ASP A 120 20.61 -19.75 -7.67
N ILE A 121 19.61 -19.74 -8.56
CA ILE A 121 18.56 -20.77 -8.75
C ILE A 121 18.60 -21.25 -10.20
#